data_AF-A0A524JAR7-F1
#
_entry.id   AF-A0A524JAR7-F1
#
_cell.length_a   1.000
_cell.length_b   1.000
_cell.length_c   1.000
_cell.angle_alpha   90.00
_cell.angle_beta   90.00
_cell.angle_gamma   90.00
#
_symmetry.space_group_name_H-M   'P 1'
#
loop_
_entity.id
_entity.type
_entity.pdbx_description
1 polymer ?
#
loop_
_entity_poly.entity_id
_entity_poly.type
_entity_poly.pdbx_seq_one_letter_code
_entity_poly.pdbx_strand_id
1 'polypeptide(L)'
;MEDERWEPGMPVLDRQPVANLPPSLQGLPPRSVPEVAPTPLQRHFINLSVIVLICGAIAITALELGAGLSNPLVKLCVIIAAPLLVITTADAVLRIWRSAWAWMPVDRGRGLFRLAWVVVSVVGLVALIGASILVVLA
;
A
#
# COMPACT_ATOMS: atom_id res chain seq x y z
N MET A 1 -5.08 11.29 26.15
CA MET A 1 -4.33 11.74 24.96
C MET A 1 -5.39 12.07 23.93
N GLU A 2 -5.61 13.36 23.65
CA GLU A 2 -6.63 13.81 22.67
C GLU A 2 -6.17 13.40 21.26
N ASP A 3 -7.08 12.83 20.46
CA ASP A 3 -6.77 12.42 19.09
C ASP A 3 -6.67 13.67 18.21
N GLU A 4 -5.47 14.00 17.74
CA GLU A 4 -5.19 15.15 16.86
C GLU A 4 -6.03 15.18 15.56
N ARG A 5 -6.73 14.08 15.24
CA ARG A 5 -7.56 13.92 14.03
C ARG A 5 -9.05 14.01 14.31
N TRP A 6 -9.46 14.30 15.54
CA TRP A 6 -10.86 14.42 15.92
C TRP A 6 -11.41 15.80 15.53
N GLU A 7 -12.54 15.82 14.81
CA GLU A 7 -13.28 17.04 14.49
C GLU A 7 -14.64 17.12 15.23
N PRO A 8 -15.14 18.33 15.55
CA PRO A 8 -16.44 18.50 16.20
C PRO A 8 -17.58 17.85 15.42
N GLY A 9 -18.26 16.87 16.03
CA GLY A 9 -19.36 16.12 15.43
C GLY A 9 -19.01 14.70 14.99
N MET A 10 -17.72 14.32 15.03
CA MET A 10 -17.32 12.93 14.86
C MET A 10 -17.60 12.11 16.13
N PRO A 11 -18.15 10.89 16.02
CA PRO A 11 -18.21 9.96 17.15
C PRO A 11 -16.81 9.78 17.74
N VAL A 12 -16.71 9.87 19.07
CA VAL A 12 -15.45 9.61 19.76
C VAL A 12 -15.12 8.14 19.55
N LEU A 13 -14.16 7.87 18.67
CA LEU A 13 -13.64 6.53 18.46
C LEU A 13 -12.72 6.20 19.63
N ASP A 14 -13.20 5.39 20.57
CA ASP A 14 -12.35 4.79 21.59
C ASP A 14 -11.28 3.95 20.90
N ARG A 15 -10.08 4.52 20.73
CA ARG A 15 -8.93 3.75 20.29
C ARG A 15 -8.70 2.69 21.36
N GLN A 16 -8.81 1.42 20.99
CA GLN A 16 -8.48 0.35 21.93
C GLN A 16 -7.05 0.57 22.46
N PRO A 17 -6.87 0.79 23.78
CA PRO A 17 -5.54 0.90 24.35
C PRO A 17 -4.87 -0.46 24.23
N VAL A 18 -3.76 -0.53 23.47
CA VAL A 18 -2.97 -1.77 23.30
C VAL A 18 -2.33 -2.22 24.63
N ALA A 19 -2.35 -1.36 25.67
CA ALA A 19 -1.65 -1.58 26.92
C ALA A 19 -2.46 -2.35 28.00
N ASN A 20 -3.80 -2.36 27.95
CA ASN A 20 -4.63 -3.05 28.97
C ASN A 20 -5.46 -4.16 28.33
N LEU A 21 -4.79 -5.25 27.96
CA LEU A 21 -5.47 -6.47 27.55
C LEU A 21 -6.25 -7.04 28.75
N PRO A 22 -7.53 -7.44 28.58
CA PRO A 22 -8.26 -8.16 29.62
C PRO A 22 -7.49 -9.42 30.03
N PRO A 23 -7.63 -9.93 31.27
CA PRO A 23 -6.84 -11.05 31.79
C PRO A 23 -6.86 -12.29 30.88
N SER A 24 -7.97 -12.53 30.17
CA SER A 24 -8.12 -13.62 29.19
C SER A 24 -7.24 -13.50 27.95
N LEU A 25 -6.73 -12.30 27.63
CA LEU A 25 -5.87 -12.03 26.50
C LEU A 25 -4.42 -11.71 26.93
N GLN A 26 -4.14 -11.66 28.23
CA GLN A 26 -2.78 -11.48 28.76
C GLN A 26 -1.96 -12.75 28.46
N GLY A 27 -0.78 -12.57 27.87
CA GLY A 27 0.11 -13.67 27.48
C GLY A 27 -0.17 -14.29 26.10
N LEU A 28 -1.22 -13.85 25.40
CA LEU A 28 -1.39 -14.23 23.98
C LEU A 28 -0.27 -13.64 23.12
N PRO A 29 0.12 -14.33 22.03
CA PRO A 29 1.09 -13.79 21.10
C PRO A 29 0.61 -12.43 20.59
N PRO A 30 1.50 -11.42 20.52
CA PRO A 30 1.10 -10.06 20.20
C PRO A 30 0.34 -10.01 18.87
N ARG A 31 -0.69 -9.17 18.79
CA ARG A 31 -1.48 -9.01 17.56
C ARG A 31 -0.79 -8.10 16.55
N SER A 32 -0.11 -7.08 17.03
CA SER A 32 0.59 -6.07 16.24
C SER A 32 1.89 -5.67 16.93
N VAL A 33 2.87 -5.23 16.13
CA VAL A 33 4.09 -4.59 16.61
C VAL A 33 3.98 -3.10 16.30
N PRO A 34 4.28 -2.19 17.25
CA PRO A 34 4.19 -0.75 17.01
C PRO A 34 5.03 -0.30 15.82
N GLU A 35 4.47 0.58 14.98
CA GLU A 35 5.19 1.22 13.89
C GLU A 35 6.00 2.40 14.45
N VAL A 36 7.34 2.29 14.40
CA VAL A 36 8.26 3.29 14.98
C VAL A 36 8.85 4.26 13.95
N ALA A 37 8.67 3.98 12.66
CA ALA A 37 9.26 4.75 11.56
C ALA A 37 8.30 4.81 10.35
N PRO A 38 7.24 5.64 10.41
CA PRO A 38 6.29 5.78 9.32
C PRO A 38 6.98 6.34 8.08
N THR A 39 6.52 5.94 6.90
CA THR A 39 7.05 6.48 5.63
C THR A 39 6.35 7.79 5.27
N PRO A 40 7.03 8.72 4.56
CA PRO A 40 6.45 10.02 4.24
C PRO A 40 5.20 9.93 3.34
N LEU A 41 5.12 8.89 2.49
CA LEU A 41 3.99 8.69 1.59
C LEU A 41 2.80 7.99 2.25
N GLN A 42 2.96 7.42 3.44
CA GLN A 42 1.87 6.72 4.15
C GLN A 42 0.63 7.60 4.32
N ARG A 43 0.83 8.91 4.61
CA ARG A 43 -0.27 9.88 4.77
C ARG A 43 -0.99 10.20 3.46
N HIS A 44 -0.29 10.11 2.34
CA HIS A 44 -0.79 10.49 1.02
C HIS A 44 -1.23 9.29 0.18
N PHE A 45 -1.03 8.06 0.68
CA PHE A 45 -1.25 6.83 -0.07
C PHE A 45 -2.66 6.78 -0.69
N ILE A 46 -3.69 7.12 0.07
CA ILE A 46 -5.09 7.11 -0.42
C ILE A 46 -5.25 8.11 -1.57
N ASN A 47 -4.82 9.36 -1.36
CA ASN A 47 -4.96 10.43 -2.36
C ASN A 47 -4.24 10.08 -3.67
N LEU A 48 -3.02 9.54 -3.59
CA LEU A 48 -2.27 9.09 -4.77
C LEU A 48 -2.94 7.89 -5.45
N SER A 49 -3.48 6.95 -4.66
CA SER A 49 -4.17 5.76 -5.19
C SER A 49 -5.46 6.10 -5.93
N VAL A 50 -6.17 7.16 -5.53
CA VAL A 50 -7.37 7.61 -6.25
C VAL A 50 -7.03 8.05 -7.67
N ILE A 51 -5.92 8.76 -7.87
CA ILE A 51 -5.47 9.18 -9.20
C ILE A 51 -5.16 7.94 -10.06
N VAL A 52 -4.42 6.99 -9.51
CA VAL A 52 -4.10 5.72 -10.19
C VAL A 52 -5.37 4.96 -10.55
N LEU A 53 -6.33 4.86 -9.64
CA LEU A 53 -7.59 4.16 -9.85
C LEU A 53 -8.41 4.78 -10.98
N ILE A 54 -8.56 6.11 -10.99
CA ILE A 54 -9.31 6.82 -12.03
C ILE A 54 -8.64 6.62 -13.40
N CYS A 55 -7.33 6.82 -13.50
CA CYS A 55 -6.60 6.59 -14.75
C CYS A 55 -6.70 5.13 -15.21
N GLY A 56 -6.62 4.17 -14.28
CA GLY A 56 -6.77 2.75 -14.57
C GLY A 56 -8.17 2.42 -15.09
N ALA A 57 -9.22 2.93 -14.45
CA ALA A 57 -10.60 2.73 -14.88
C ALA A 57 -10.86 3.29 -16.29
N ILE A 58 -10.36 4.49 -16.59
CA ILE A 58 -10.47 5.10 -17.92
C ILE A 58 -9.72 4.26 -18.97
N ALA A 59 -8.47 3.87 -18.67
CA ALA A 59 -7.66 3.08 -19.61
C ALA A 59 -8.28 1.71 -19.90
N ILE A 60 -8.71 0.98 -18.87
CA ILE A 60 -9.38 -0.32 -19.01
C ILE A 60 -10.66 -0.15 -19.83
N THR A 61 -11.49 0.84 -19.52
CA THR A 61 -12.73 1.10 -20.25
C THR A 61 -12.46 1.40 -21.73
N ALA A 62 -11.43 2.20 -22.04
CA ALA A 62 -11.05 2.48 -23.42
C ALA A 62 -10.65 1.20 -24.16
N LEU A 63 -9.86 0.33 -23.53
CA LEU A 63 -9.45 -0.96 -24.11
C LEU A 63 -10.65 -1.88 -24.37
N GLU A 64 -11.58 -1.98 -23.40
CA GLU A 64 -12.82 -2.76 -23.55
C GLU A 64 -13.73 -2.24 -24.67
N LEU A 65 -13.69 -0.93 -24.94
CA LEU A 65 -14.41 -0.31 -26.06
C LEU A 65 -13.67 -0.44 -27.41
N GLY A 66 -12.55 -1.17 -27.45
CA GLY A 66 -11.81 -1.47 -28.68
C GLY A 66 -10.67 -0.49 -28.98
N ALA A 67 -10.30 0.41 -28.07
CA ALA A 67 -9.08 1.19 -28.23
C ALA A 67 -7.85 0.26 -28.20
N GLY A 68 -6.86 0.53 -29.05
CA GLY A 68 -5.56 -0.13 -29.00
C GLY A 68 -4.62 0.50 -27.96
N LEU A 69 -3.52 -0.20 -27.65
CA LEU A 69 -2.46 0.31 -26.76
C LEU A 69 -1.77 1.58 -27.29
N SER A 70 -1.80 1.80 -28.61
CA SER A 70 -1.27 3.00 -29.25
C SER A 70 -2.16 4.25 -29.04
N ASN A 71 -3.37 4.09 -28.50
CA ASN A 71 -4.31 5.19 -28.29
C ASN A 71 -3.72 6.23 -27.31
N PRO A 72 -3.68 7.53 -27.66
CA PRO A 72 -3.08 8.57 -26.82
C PRO A 72 -3.75 8.69 -25.45
N LEU A 73 -5.05 8.39 -25.32
CA LEU A 73 -5.75 8.38 -24.05
C LEU A 73 -5.20 7.31 -23.10
N VAL A 74 -5.00 6.09 -23.62
CA VAL A 74 -4.44 4.97 -22.85
C VAL A 74 -3.01 5.31 -22.41
N LYS A 75 -2.18 5.82 -23.33
CA LYS A 75 -0.81 6.24 -23.01
C LYS A 75 -0.76 7.34 -21.97
N LEU A 76 -1.63 8.35 -22.07
CA LEU A 76 -1.71 9.44 -21.08
C LEU A 76 -2.05 8.89 -19.69
N CYS A 77 -3.05 8.01 -19.60
CA CYS A 77 -3.42 7.36 -18.35
C CYS A 77 -2.24 6.55 -17.76
N VAL A 78 -1.50 5.80 -18.59
CA VAL A 78 -0.33 5.03 -18.15
C VAL A 78 0.81 5.94 -17.69
N ILE A 79 1.13 7.01 -18.42
CA ILE A 79 2.20 7.96 -18.08
C ILE A 79 1.94 8.64 -16.73
N ILE A 80 0.68 8.89 -16.39
CA ILE A 80 0.32 9.48 -15.08
C ILE A 80 0.24 8.42 -13.99
N ALA A 81 -0.48 7.32 -14.24
CA ALA A 81 -0.77 6.32 -13.22
C ALA A 81 0.44 5.46 -12.86
N ALA A 82 1.24 5.05 -13.83
CA ALA A 82 2.33 4.11 -13.60
C ALA A 82 3.39 4.66 -12.64
N PRO A 83 3.90 5.91 -12.77
CA PRO A 83 4.84 6.46 -11.80
C PRO A 83 4.27 6.53 -10.39
N LEU A 84 3.01 6.96 -10.25
CA LEU A 84 2.34 7.03 -8.95
C LEU A 84 2.16 5.65 -8.33
N LEU A 85 1.76 4.65 -9.12
CA LEU A 85 1.60 3.27 -8.67
C LEU A 85 2.96 2.66 -8.29
N VAL A 86 4.02 2.92 -9.06
CA VAL A 86 5.39 2.48 -8.74
C VAL A 86 5.86 3.07 -7.42
N ILE A 87 5.70 4.38 -7.23
CA ILE A 87 6.13 5.09 -6.02
C ILE A 87 5.37 4.59 -4.78
N THR A 88 4.04 4.48 -4.87
CA THR A 88 3.21 4.01 -3.74
C THR A 88 3.42 2.53 -3.44
N THR A 89 3.69 1.70 -4.45
CA THR A 89 4.04 0.29 -4.27
C THR A 89 5.42 0.13 -3.65
N ALA A 90 6.42 0.90 -4.10
CA ALA A 90 7.76 0.90 -3.50
C ALA A 90 7.71 1.32 -2.02
N ASP A 91 6.91 2.33 -1.69
CA ASP A 91 6.65 2.72 -0.30
C ASP A 91 6.02 1.57 0.51
N ALA A 92 5.03 0.87 -0.04
CA ALA A 92 4.41 -0.28 0.60
C ALA A 92 5.42 -1.42 0.83
N VAL A 93 6.29 -1.70 -0.13
CA VAL A 93 7.38 -2.69 0.00
C VAL A 93 8.29 -2.34 1.18
N LEU A 94 8.69 -1.07 1.31
CA LEU A 94 9.52 -0.62 2.43
C LEU A 94 8.81 -0.79 3.78
N ARG A 95 7.50 -0.53 3.85
CA ARG A 95 6.70 -0.75 5.07
C ARG A 95 6.60 -2.23 5.42
N ILE A 96 6.38 -3.11 4.44
CA ILE A 96 6.35 -4.56 4.66
C ILE A 96 7.72 -5.06 5.12
N TRP A 97 8.81 -4.58 4.51
CA TRP A 97 10.19 -4.92 4.91
C TRP A 97 10.48 -4.52 6.36
N ARG A 98 10.19 -3.27 6.74
CA ARG A 98 10.36 -2.79 8.13
C ARG A 98 9.51 -3.60 9.10
N SER A 99 8.26 -3.90 8.73
CA SER A 99 7.37 -4.73 9.52
C SER A 99 7.94 -6.15 9.69
N ALA A 100 8.51 -6.75 8.64
CA ALA A 100 9.09 -8.08 8.71
C ALA A 100 10.22 -8.16 9.74
N TRP A 101 11.13 -7.20 9.73
CA TRP A 101 12.24 -7.13 10.70
C TRP A 101 11.76 -6.88 12.13
N ALA A 102 10.73 -6.07 12.31
CA ALA A 102 10.12 -5.86 13.62
C ALA A 102 9.49 -7.15 14.19
N TRP A 103 9.04 -8.06 13.32
CA TRP A 103 8.49 -9.37 13.70
C TRP A 103 9.54 -10.45 13.96
N MET A 104 10.75 -10.36 13.39
CA MET A 104 11.80 -11.39 13.56
C MET A 104 12.13 -11.77 15.02
N PRO A 105 12.23 -10.83 15.98
CA PRO A 105 12.47 -11.19 17.38
C PRO A 105 11.21 -11.64 18.14
N VAL A 106 10.02 -11.42 17.59
CA VAL A 106 8.73 -11.70 18.24
C VAL A 106 8.14 -13.04 17.77
N ASP A 107 8.05 -13.23 16.47
CA ASP A 107 7.55 -14.44 15.81
C ASP A 107 8.20 -14.55 14.42
N ARG A 108 9.14 -15.50 14.30
CA ARG A 108 9.89 -15.74 13.07
C ARG A 108 8.99 -16.17 11.90
N GLY A 109 7.92 -16.91 12.15
CA GLY A 109 6.99 -17.34 11.09
C GLY A 109 6.28 -16.15 10.46
N ARG A 110 5.79 -15.24 11.31
CA ARG A 110 5.17 -13.98 10.87
C ARG A 110 6.17 -13.03 10.19
N GLY A 111 7.43 -13.02 10.61
CA GLY A 111 8.51 -12.28 9.96
C GLY A 111 8.81 -12.82 8.56
N LEU A 112 9.04 -14.13 8.43
CA LEU A 112 9.33 -14.81 7.16
C LEU A 112 8.18 -14.69 6.16
N PHE A 113 6.93 -14.82 6.61
CA PHE A 113 5.76 -14.61 5.75
C PHE A 113 5.75 -13.21 5.12
N ARG A 114 6.11 -12.17 5.88
CA ARG A 114 6.21 -10.80 5.35
C ARG A 114 7.39 -10.65 4.39
N LEU A 115 8.51 -11.32 4.63
CA LEU A 115 9.63 -11.33 3.67
C LEU A 115 9.24 -12.00 2.35
N ALA A 116 8.44 -13.07 2.38
CA ALA A 116 7.88 -13.66 1.17
C ALA A 116 7.03 -12.64 0.40
N TRP A 117 6.21 -11.85 1.10
CA TRP A 117 5.48 -10.74 0.48
C TRP A 117 6.39 -9.65 -0.10
N VAL A 118 7.50 -9.30 0.55
CA VAL A 118 8.49 -8.37 -0.03
C VAL A 118 8.97 -8.89 -1.39
N VAL A 119 9.32 -10.18 -1.48
CA VAL A 119 9.78 -10.78 -2.75
C VAL A 119 8.69 -10.68 -3.81
N VAL A 120 7.46 -11.10 -3.50
CA VAL A 120 6.33 -11.03 -4.43
C VAL A 120 6.05 -9.60 -4.88
N SER A 121 6.09 -8.63 -3.96
CA SER A 121 5.86 -7.22 -4.28
C SER A 121 6.98 -6.63 -5.13
N VAL A 122 8.23 -7.01 -4.92
CA VAL A 122 9.35 -6.59 -5.79
C VAL A 122 9.21 -7.16 -7.19
N VAL A 123 8.85 -8.45 -7.33
CA VAL A 123 8.57 -9.07 -8.63
C VAL A 123 7.41 -8.36 -9.31
N GLY A 124 6.32 -8.09 -8.58
CA GLY A 124 5.18 -7.34 -9.09
C GLY A 124 5.56 -5.92 -9.54
N LEU A 125 6.44 -5.24 -8.80
CA LEU A 125 6.94 -3.91 -9.16
C LEU A 125 7.75 -3.93 -10.46
N VAL A 126 8.65 -4.92 -10.63
CA VAL A 126 9.41 -5.11 -11.87
C VAL A 126 8.47 -5.39 -13.05
N ALA A 127 7.50 -6.27 -12.86
CA ALA A 127 6.50 -6.59 -13.88
C ALA A 127 5.66 -5.35 -14.25
N LEU A 128 5.24 -4.55 -13.27
CA LEU A 128 4.51 -3.30 -13.48
C LEU A 128 5.32 -2.31 -14.31
N ILE A 129 6.59 -2.09 -13.96
CA ILE A 129 7.49 -1.19 -14.70
C ILE A 129 7.65 -1.68 -16.13
N GLY A 130 7.92 -2.98 -16.32
CA GLY A 130 8.06 -3.59 -17.64
C GLY A 130 6.82 -3.42 -18.50
N ALA A 131 5.63 -3.75 -17.96
CA ALA A 131 4.36 -3.58 -18.66
C ALA A 131 4.10 -2.12 -19.03
N SER A 132 4.39 -1.19 -18.11
CA SER A 132 4.19 0.25 -18.35
C SER A 132 5.08 0.76 -19.49
N ILE A 133 6.35 0.33 -19.52
CA ILE A 133 7.28 0.66 -20.62
C ILE A 133 6.78 0.10 -21.95
N LEU A 134 6.32 -1.15 -21.97
CA LEU A 134 5.77 -1.77 -23.18
C LEU A 134 4.58 -0.98 -23.73
N VAL A 135 3.65 -0.54 -22.88
CA VAL A 135 2.49 0.26 -23.33
C VAL A 135 2.92 1.61 -23.88
N VAL A 136 3.92 2.26 -23.28
CA VAL A 136 4.42 3.56 -23.77
C VAL A 136 5.10 3.41 -25.14
N LEU A 137 5.82 2.31 -25.36
CA LEU A 137 6.57 2.04 -26.61
C LEU A 137 5.74 1.41 -27.74
N ALA A 138 4.61 0.78 -27.43
CA ALA A 138 3.68 0.18 -28.41
C ALA A 138 2.98 1.22 -29.29
#